data_AF-A0A9X1E4D9-F1
#
_entry.id   AF-A0A9X1E4D9-F1
#
_cell.length_a   1.000
_cell.length_b   1.000
_cell.length_c   1.000
_cell.angle_alpha   90.00
_cell.angle_beta   90.00
_cell.angle_gamma   90.00
#
_symmetry.space_group_name_H-M   'P 1'
#
loop_
_entity.id
_entity.type
_entity.pdbx_description
1 polymer ?
#
loop_
_entity_poly.entity_id
_entity_poly.type
_entity_poly.pdbx_seq_one_letter_code
_entity_poly.pdbx_strand_id
1 'polypeptide(L)' 'MNRKLIVPVLTGGIFLILINIGLMIASLVGSIHYYPIFQTIGLALLVLYGFDMMKYSHAKSIYLWAGILFIVFGIFFK' A
#
# COMPACT_ATOMS: atom_id res chain seq x y z
N MET A 1 -0.37 -20.41 2.89
CA MET A 1 0.06 -19.29 3.74
C MET A 1 -0.80 -19.25 5.00
N ASN A 2 -0.21 -19.14 6.19
CA ASN A 2 -0.97 -19.22 7.45
C ASN A 2 -1.85 -17.98 7.62
N ARG A 3 -3.18 -18.14 7.62
CA ARG A 3 -4.14 -17.02 7.76
C ARG A 3 -3.86 -16.16 8.99
N LYS A 4 -3.32 -16.74 10.07
CA LYS A 4 -2.92 -16.02 11.28
C LYS A 4 -1.84 -14.96 11.05
N LEU A 5 -1.04 -15.07 9.98
CA LEU A 5 -0.01 -14.09 9.61
C LEU A 5 -0.52 -13.05 8.60
N ILE A 6 -1.47 -13.42 7.74
CA ILE A 6 -2.00 -12.51 6.71
C ILE A 6 -2.87 -11.42 7.32
N VAL A 7 -3.71 -11.79 8.30
CA VAL A 7 -4.60 -10.86 8.99
C VAL A 7 -3.85 -9.68 9.62
N PRO A 8 -2.81 -9.87 10.47
CA PRO A 8 -2.08 -8.73 11.04
C PRO A 8 -1.31 -7.91 10.00
N VAL A 9 -0.81 -8.55 8.93
CA VAL A 9 -0.17 -7.83 7.81
C VAL A 9 -1.17 -6.92 7.09
N LEU A 10 -2.39 -7.39 6.84
CA LEU A 10 -3.46 -6.59 6.24
C LEU A 10 -3.92 -5.46 7.16
N THR A 11 -4.09 -5.74 8.46
CA THR A 11 -4.43 -4.72 9.46
C THR A 11 -3.35 -3.63 9.52
N GLY A 12 -2.08 -4.00 9.53
CA GLY A 12 -0.95 -3.07 9.46
C GLY A 12 -0.94 -2.26 8.16
N GLY A 13 -1.19 -2.91 7.02
CA GLY A 13 -1.29 -2.24 5.72
C GLY A 13 -2.41 -1.20 5.67
N ILE A 14 -3.59 -1.52 6.20
CA ILE A 14 -4.73 -0.57 6.30
C ILE A 14 -4.37 0.62 7.20
N PHE A 15 -3.72 0.37 8.34
CA PHE A 15 -3.28 1.43 9.23
C PHE A 15 -2.26 2.37 8.56
N LEU A 16 -1.31 1.81 7.80
CA LEU A 16 -0.34 2.61 7.04
C LEU A 16 -1.01 3.43 5.93
N ILE A 17 -2.08 2.94 5.30
CA ILE A 17 -2.87 3.72 4.33
C ILE A 17 -3.51 4.93 5.03
N LEU A 18 -4.09 4.75 6.23
CA LEU A 18 -4.70 5.86 6.98
C LEU A 18 -3.67 6.95 7.34
N ILE A 19 -2.46 6.55 7.78
CA ILE A 19 -1.37 7.49 8.03
C ILE A 19 -1.00 8.24 6.75
N ASN A 20 -0.85 7.52 5.64
CA ASN A 20 -0.47 8.13 4.37
C ASN A 20 -1.52 9.09 3.82
N ILE A 21 -2.81 8.91 4.10
CA ILE A 21 -3.85 9.89 3.76
C ILE A 21 -3.58 11.24 4.45
N GLY A 22 -3.19 11.23 5.73
CA GLY A 22 -2.82 12.45 6.45
C GLY A 22 -1.60 13.15 5.83
N LEU A 23 -0.59 12.37 5.43
CA LEU A 23 0.59 12.87 4.71
C LEU A 23 0.21 13.38 3.31
N MET A 24 -0.73 12.74 2.63
CA MET A 24 -1.22 13.17 1.32
C MET A 24 -1.85 14.56 1.40
N ILE A 25 -2.63 14.83 2.46
CA ILE A 25 -3.19 16.17 2.72
C ILE A 25 -2.06 17.18 2.96
N ALA A 26 -1.05 16.84 3.78
CA ALA A 26 0.10 17.70 3.99
C ALA A 26 0.88 17.98 2.68
N SER A 27 0.90 17.01 1.77
CA SER A 27 1.51 17.16 0.45
C SER A 27 0.72 18.10 -0.46
N LEU A 28 -0.61 18.01 -0.45
CA LEU A 28 -1.48 18.88 -1.24
C LEU A 28 -1.39 20.35 -0.83
N VAL A 29 -1.08 20.63 0.44
CA VAL A 29 -0.87 22.00 0.96
C VAL A 29 0.58 22.48 0.74
N GLY A 30 1.42 21.67 0.09
CA GLY A 30 2.81 22.02 -0.24
C GLY A 30 3.79 21.90 0.94
N SER A 31 3.35 21.32 2.07
CA SER A 31 4.19 21.16 3.26
C SER A 31 5.19 20.01 3.12
N ILE A 32 4.90 19.03 2.26
CA ILE A 32 5.79 17.89 1.95
C ILE A 32 5.68 17.45 0.48
N HIS A 33 6.70 16.77 -0.02
CA HIS A 33 6.74 16.23 -1.39
C HIS A 33 5.67 15.17 -1.65
N TYR A 34 5.43 14.84 -2.92
CA TYR A 34 4.34 13.98 -3.40
C TYR A 34 4.54 12.47 -3.15
N TYR A 35 5.65 12.07 -2.51
CA TYR A 35 5.91 10.67 -2.18
C TYR A 35 4.76 9.93 -1.43
N PRO A 36 3.95 10.56 -0.55
CA PRO A 36 2.86 9.88 0.15
C PRO A 36 1.76 9.40 -0.81
N ILE A 37 1.55 10.09 -1.94
CA ILE A 37 0.57 9.69 -2.96
C ILE A 37 0.97 8.32 -3.53
N PHE A 38 2.21 8.19 -3.98
CA PHE A 38 2.74 6.96 -4.56
C PHE A 38 2.79 5.82 -3.53
N GLN A 39 3.18 6.11 -2.28
CA GLN A 39 3.16 5.11 -1.19
C GLN A 39 1.75 4.63 -0.87
N THR A 40 0.75 5.51 -0.89
CA THR A 40 -0.66 5.14 -0.67
C THR A 40 -1.15 4.16 -1.73
N ILE A 41 -0.88 4.46 -3.01
CA ILE A 41 -1.27 3.59 -4.14
C ILE A 41 -0.61 2.22 -4.01
N GLY A 42 0.69 2.19 -3.70
CA GLY A 42 1.42 0.94 -3.57
C GLY A 42 0.96 0.08 -2.39
N LEU A 43 0.68 0.69 -1.24
CA LEU A 43 0.10 0.00 -0.08
C LEU A 43 -1.29 -0.55 -0.37
N ALA A 44 -2.14 0.20 -1.07
CA ALA A 44 -3.47 -0.24 -1.45
C ALA A 44 -3.43 -1.51 -2.32
N LEU A 45 -2.50 -1.57 -3.29
CA LEU A 45 -2.30 -2.73 -4.15
C LEU A 45 -1.80 -3.96 -3.38
N LEU A 46 -0.91 -3.77 -2.39
CA LEU A 46 -0.44 -4.85 -1.51
C LEU A 46 -1.57 -5.39 -0.62
N VAL A 47 -2.41 -4.50 -0.07
CA VAL A 47 -3.58 -4.88 0.72
C VAL A 47 -4.60 -5.64 -0.13
N LEU A 48 -4.86 -5.18 -1.36
CA LEU A 48 -5.70 -5.89 -2.34
C LEU A 48 -5.18 -7.31 -2.63
N TYR A 49 -3.88 -7.44 -2.90
CA TYR A 49 -3.25 -8.75 -3.10
C TYR A 49 -3.40 -9.66 -1.87
N GLY A 50 -3.24 -9.12 -0.66
CA GLY A 50 -3.45 -9.85 0.58
C GLY A 50 -4.89 -10.35 0.76
N PHE A 51 -5.89 -9.53 0.40
CA PHE A 51 -7.30 -9.93 0.41
C PHE A 51 -7.61 -11.03 -0.61
N ASP A 52 -7.07 -10.93 -1.82
CA ASP A 52 -7.24 -11.96 -2.86
C ASP A 52 -6.63 -13.30 -2.42
N MET A 53 -5.44 -13.26 -1.80
CA MET A 53 -4.79 -14.43 -1.20
C MET A 53 -5.62 -15.08 -0.10
N MET A 54 -6.39 -14.30 0.68
CA MET A 54 -7.28 -14.85 1.71
C MET A 54 -8.54 -15.50 1.12
N LYS A 55 -9.07 -14.97 0.01
CA LYS A 55 -10.28 -15.48 -0.65
C LYS A 55 -10.09 -16.77 -1.45
N TYR A 56 -8.89 -17.37 -1.47
CA TYR A 56 -8.53 -18.47 -2.38
C TYR A 56 -8.82 -18.13 -3.86
N SER A 57 -8.90 -16.84 -4.18
CA SER A 57 -8.98 -16.36 -5.55
C SER A 57 -7.59 -16.53 -6.18
N HIS A 58 -7.54 -16.62 -7.51
CA HIS A 58 -6.27 -16.51 -8.23
C HIS A 58 -5.72 -15.09 -8.05
N ALA A 59 -5.04 -14.88 -6.93
CA ALA A 59 -4.43 -13.60 -6.58
C ALA A 59 -3.47 -13.21 -7.68
N LYS A 60 -3.77 -12.10 -8.35
CA LYS A 60 -2.95 -11.66 -9.46
C LYS A 60 -1.66 -11.08 -8.90
N SER A 61 -0.55 -11.75 -9.16
CA SER A 61 0.80 -11.29 -8.78
C SER A 61 1.12 -9.89 -9.30
N ILE A 62 0.40 -9.43 -10.34
CA ILE A 62 0.51 -8.06 -10.86
C ILE A 62 0.24 -7.00 -9.78
N TYR A 63 -0.68 -7.25 -8.83
CA TYR A 63 -0.98 -6.32 -7.74
C TYR A 63 0.20 -6.22 -6.76
N LEU A 64 0.87 -7.34 -6.48
CA LEU A 64 2.07 -7.39 -5.63
C LEU A 64 3.21 -6.57 -6.27
N TRP A 65 3.52 -6.85 -7.54
CA TRP A 65 4.63 -6.20 -8.24
C TRP A 65 4.37 -4.72 -8.51
N ALA A 66 3.15 -4.36 -8.93
CA ALA A 66 2.76 -2.96 -9.09
C ALA A 66 2.81 -2.21 -7.76
N GLY A 67 2.34 -2.84 -6.66
CA GLY A 67 2.39 -2.26 -5.33
C GLY A 67 3.81 -1.93 -4.86
N ILE A 68 4.75 -2.87 -5.04
CA ILE A 68 6.17 -2.67 -4.75
C ILE A 68 6.73 -1.54 -5.61
N LEU A 69 6.42 -1.53 -6.92
CA LEU A 69 6.95 -0.55 -7.85
C LEU A 69 6.49 0.88 -7.49
N PHE A 70 5.23 1.06 -7.10
CA PHE A 70 4.72 2.34 -6.61
C PHE A 70 5.39 2.81 -5.32
N ILE A 71 5.63 1.92 -4.35
CA ILE A 71 6.34 2.26 -3.11
C ILE A 71 7.77 2.69 -3.41
N VAL A 72 8.49 1.92 -4.24
CA VAL A 72 9.86 2.22 -4.65
C VAL A 72 9.92 3.53 -5.41
N PHE A 73 8.99 3.76 -6.35
CA PHE A 73 8.90 5.01 -7.10
C PHE A 73 8.66 6.20 -6.16
N GLY A 74 7.80 6.07 -5.15
CA GLY A 74 7.60 7.10 -4.14
C GLY A 74 8.89 7.52 -3.44
N ILE A 75 9.80 6.59 -3.15
CA ILE A 75 11.10 6.91 -2.51
C ILE A 75 11.96 7.82 -3.39
N PHE A 76 11.90 7.65 -4.72
CA PHE A 76 12.67 8.48 -5.66
C PHE A 76 12.10 9.89 -5.86
N PHE A 77 10.83 10.12 -5.50
CA PHE A 77 10.12 11.40 -5.62
C PHE A 77 9.96 12.11 -4.25
N LYS A 78 10.83 11.77 -3.29
CA LYS A 78 10.88 12.38 -1.96
C LYS A 78 11.42 13.81 -2.00
#